data_AF-A0A930M747-F1
#
_entry.id   AF-A0A930M747-F1
#
_cell.length_a   1.000
_cell.length_b   1.000
_cell.length_c   1.000
_cell.angle_alpha   90.00
_cell.angle_beta   90.00
_cell.angle_gamma   90.00
#
_symmetry.space_group_name_H-M   'P 1'
#
loop_
_entity.id
_entity.type
_entity.pdbx_description
1 polymer ?
#
loop_
_entity_poly.entity_id
_entity_poly.type
_entity_poly.pdbx_seq_one_letter_code
_entity_poly.pdbx_strand_id
1 'polypeptide(L)'
;MATNRQYDHEFKVQAIKLAQEIGQAKAAKELGISKNTMYTWMRAHRLGYLDLGCGTQTPQSALSLHEELVQLRAQLKAQEKEIRRLKKENDFLEEASAFFAASRLKSTKTNA
;
A
#
# COMPACT_ATOMS: atom_id res chain seq x y z
N MET A 1 -2.63 32.84 -26.64
CA MET A 1 -3.09 31.50 -26.23
C MET A 1 -1.90 30.72 -25.70
N ALA A 2 -1.80 30.50 -24.39
CA ALA A 2 -0.68 29.73 -23.83
C ALA A 2 -0.91 28.25 -24.15
N THR A 3 -0.16 27.72 -25.12
CA THR A 3 -0.16 26.29 -25.46
C THR A 3 0.30 25.51 -24.24
N ASN A 4 -0.59 24.72 -23.64
CA ASN A 4 -0.23 23.82 -22.56
C ASN A 4 0.71 22.75 -23.13
N ARG A 5 2.03 22.92 -22.97
CA ARG A 5 3.01 21.91 -23.36
C ARG A 5 2.78 20.68 -22.51
N GLN A 6 2.11 19.68 -23.08
CA GLN A 6 2.04 18.35 -22.50
C GLN A 6 3.37 17.66 -22.75
N TYR A 7 3.93 17.08 -21.69
CA TYR A 7 5.16 16.30 -21.75
C TYR A 7 4.81 14.87 -21.38
N ASP A 8 5.36 13.93 -22.16
CA ASP A 8 5.19 12.50 -21.93
C ASP A 8 5.74 12.09 -20.57
N HIS A 9 5.19 11.01 -20.03
CA HIS A 9 5.60 10.48 -18.74
C HIS A 9 7.09 10.09 -18.74
N GLU A 10 7.54 9.38 -19.77
CA GLU A 10 8.95 8.99 -19.96
C GLU A 10 9.89 10.20 -19.98
N PHE A 11 9.49 11.28 -20.64
CA PHE A 11 10.27 12.51 -20.67
C PHE A 11 10.40 13.14 -19.29
N LYS A 12 9.32 13.17 -18.50
CA LYS A 12 9.36 13.67 -17.12
C LYS A 12 10.28 12.83 -16.24
N VAL A 13 10.22 11.50 -16.38
CA VAL A 13 11.09 10.55 -15.66
C VAL A 13 12.56 10.81 -15.98
N GLN A 14 12.92 10.90 -17.27
CA GLN A 14 14.29 11.21 -17.70
C GLN A 14 14.75 12.60 -17.22
N ALA A 15 13.86 13.59 -17.28
CA ALA A 15 14.15 14.94 -16.81
C ALA A 15 14.48 14.99 -15.31
N ILE A 16 13.77 14.21 -14.50
CA ILE A 16 14.02 14.11 -13.05
C ILE A 16 15.32 13.34 -12.79
N LYS A 17 15.61 12.26 -13.51
CA LYS A 17 16.89 11.52 -13.40
C LYS A 17 18.08 12.42 -13.69
N LEU A 18 18.03 13.15 -14.81
CA LEU A 18 19.05 14.14 -15.16
C LEU A 18 19.18 15.22 -14.08
N ALA A 19 18.05 15.72 -13.56
CA ALA A 19 18.07 16.71 -12.48
C ALA A 19 18.68 16.20 -11.17
N GLN A 20 18.67 14.88 -10.91
CA GLN A 20 19.36 14.27 -9.77
C GLN A 20 20.88 14.20 -9.98
N GLU A 21 21.34 13.98 -11.22
CA GLU A 21 22.76 13.87 -11.56
C GLU A 21 23.46 15.23 -11.65
N ILE A 22 22.88 16.18 -12.39
CA ILE A 22 23.53 17.47 -12.71
C ILE A 22 22.89 18.67 -11.99
N GLY A 23 21.78 18.45 -11.29
CA GLY A 23 21.03 19.48 -10.56
C GLY A 23 19.91 20.14 -11.39
N GLN A 24 18.82 20.51 -10.72
CA GLN A 24 17.57 21.03 -11.31
C GLN A 24 17.78 22.18 -12.31
N ALA A 25 18.61 23.16 -11.96
CA ALA A 25 18.79 24.36 -12.77
C ALA A 25 19.56 24.09 -14.06
N LYS A 26 20.52 23.14 -14.04
CA LYS A 26 21.28 22.73 -15.23
C LYS A 26 20.43 21.84 -16.13
N ALA A 27 19.76 20.85 -15.55
CA ALA A 27 18.86 19.96 -16.29
C ALA A 27 17.70 20.71 -16.96
N ALA A 28 17.11 21.72 -16.30
CA ALA A 28 16.09 22.56 -16.92
C ALA A 28 16.62 23.34 -18.14
N LYS A 29 17.87 23.83 -18.06
CA LYS A 29 18.52 24.57 -19.15
C LYS A 29 18.86 23.64 -20.33
N GLU A 30 19.38 22.45 -20.06
CA GLU A 30 19.72 21.47 -21.09
C GLU A 30 18.49 20.92 -21.83
N LEU A 31 17.40 20.67 -21.10
CA LEU A 31 16.15 20.17 -21.67
C LEU A 31 15.27 21.29 -22.27
N GLY A 32 15.68 22.55 -22.17
CA GLY A 32 14.92 23.70 -22.69
C GLY A 32 13.56 23.91 -22.00
N ILE A 33 13.39 23.41 -20.78
CA ILE A 33 12.14 23.55 -20.00
C ILE A 33 12.25 24.66 -18.96
N SER A 34 11.11 25.18 -18.53
CA SER A 34 11.12 26.19 -17.46
C SER A 34 11.59 25.60 -16.13
N LYS A 35 12.35 26.38 -15.36
CA LYS A 35 12.78 25.97 -14.00
C LYS A 35 11.59 25.65 -13.09
N ASN A 36 10.48 26.37 -13.24
CA ASN A 36 9.25 26.11 -12.49
C ASN A 36 8.63 24.75 -12.85
N THR A 37 8.67 24.36 -14.13
CA THR A 37 8.22 23.04 -14.59
C THR A 37 9.07 21.94 -13.97
N MET A 38 10.40 22.09 -14.00
CA MET A 38 11.32 21.14 -13.38
C MET A 38 11.08 21.03 -11.86
N TYR A 39 10.85 22.16 -11.18
CA TYR A 39 10.55 22.19 -9.75
C TYR A 39 9.24 21.46 -9.42
N THR A 40 8.18 21.68 -10.21
CA THR A 40 6.90 20.98 -10.05
C THR A 40 7.07 19.47 -10.21
N TRP A 41 7.85 19.01 -11.19
CA TRP A 41 8.08 17.57 -11.40
C TRP A 41 8.92 16.95 -10.30
N MET A 42 9.97 17.63 -9.86
CA MET A 42 10.76 17.23 -8.68
C MET A 42 9.92 17.13 -7.41
N ARG A 43 9.00 18.09 -7.20
CA ARG A 43 8.06 18.06 -6.07
C ARG A 43 7.08 16.91 -6.19
N ALA A 44 6.53 16.67 -7.38
CA ALA A 44 5.63 15.55 -7.63
C ALA A 44 6.33 14.18 -7.42
N HIS A 45 7.59 14.04 -7.85
CA HIS A 45 8.40 12.86 -7.55
C HIS A 45 8.66 12.69 -6.05
N ARG A 46 9.01 13.77 -5.33
CA ARG A 46 9.19 13.71 -3.86
C ARG A 46 7.93 13.28 -3.11
N LEU A 47 6.76 13.67 -3.64
CA LEU A 47 5.46 13.32 -3.07
C LEU A 47 4.93 11.96 -3.58
N GLY A 48 5.68 11.24 -4.43
CA GLY A 48 5.28 9.92 -4.94
C GLY A 48 4.25 9.94 -6.07
N TYR A 49 3.90 11.12 -6.62
CA TYR A 49 2.96 11.24 -7.75
C TYR A 49 3.60 10.99 -9.11
N LEU A 50 4.93 10.96 -9.18
CA LEU A 50 5.71 10.67 -10.38
C LEU A 50 6.67 9.54 -10.02
N ASP A 51 6.32 8.33 -10.43
CA ASP A 51 7.17 7.16 -10.25
C ASP A 51 8.30 7.19 -11.29
N LEU A 52 9.54 7.06 -10.85
CA LEU A 52 10.74 7.05 -11.71
C LEU A 52 11.10 5.63 -12.18
N GLY A 53 10.26 4.65 -11.83
CA GLY A 53 10.51 3.22 -11.97
C GLY A 53 11.20 2.66 -10.74
N CYS A 54 11.13 1.33 -10.60
CA CYS A 54 11.68 0.55 -9.49
C CYS A 54 13.14 0.94 -9.18
N GLY A 55 13.38 1.64 -8.06
CA GLY A 55 14.73 1.91 -7.54
C GLY A 55 15.00 3.29 -6.96
N THR A 56 14.15 4.30 -7.16
CA THR A 56 14.43 5.69 -6.72
C THR A 56 13.51 6.16 -5.59
N GLN A 57 13.20 5.29 -4.62
CA GLN A 57 12.49 5.74 -3.43
C GLN A 57 13.35 6.76 -2.69
N THR A 58 12.83 7.98 -2.56
CA THR A 58 13.48 9.03 -1.76
C THR A 58 13.55 8.58 -0.29
N PRO A 59 14.55 9.03 0.49
CA PRO A 59 14.66 8.66 1.91
C PRO A 59 13.37 8.97 2.70
N GLN A 60 12.69 10.07 2.36
CA GLN A 60 11.44 10.47 2.98
C GLN A 60 10.29 9.49 2.66
N SER A 61 10.17 9.05 1.40
CA SER A 61 9.16 8.05 1.03
C SER A 61 9.48 6.67 1.59
N ALA A 62 10.75 6.30 1.69
CA ALA A 62 11.19 5.04 2.28
C ALA A 62 10.86 4.98 3.78
N LEU A 63 11.04 6.09 4.52
CA LEU A 63 10.66 6.18 5.94
C LEU A 63 9.14 6.10 6.13
N SER A 64 8.37 6.84 5.33
CA SER A 64 6.89 6.78 5.34
C SER A 64 6.38 5.38 5.05
N LEU A 65 6.94 4.73 4.02
CA LEU A 65 6.59 3.36 3.65
C LEU A 65 6.95 2.36 4.75
N HIS A 66 8.08 2.55 5.44
CA HIS A 66 8.48 1.70 6.56
C HIS A 66 7.48 1.80 7.73
N GLU A 67 7.04 3.01 8.05
CA GLU A 67 6.02 3.22 9.09
C GLU A 67 4.69 2.54 8.72
N GLU A 68 4.22 2.71 7.48
CA GLU A 68 3.04 2.02 6.97
C GLU A 68 3.19 0.49 7.02
N LEU A 69 4.36 -0.05 6.65
CA LEU A 69 4.65 -1.48 6.73
C LEU A 69 4.59 -2.00 8.17
N VAL A 70 5.09 -1.24 9.14
CA VAL A 70 5.03 -1.62 10.56
C VAL A 70 3.58 -1.65 11.04
N GLN A 71 2.78 -0.65 10.70
CA GLN A 71 1.35 -0.59 11.04
C GLN A 71 0.57 -1.75 10.42
N LEU A 72 0.79 -2.03 9.13
CA LEU A 72 0.16 -3.15 8.43
C LEU A 72 0.52 -4.50 9.05
N ARG A 73 1.79 -4.71 9.42
CA ARG A 73 2.22 -5.94 10.12
C ARG A 73 1.53 -6.10 11.48
N ALA A 74 1.36 -5.00 12.22
CA ALA A 74 0.65 -5.02 13.49
C ALA A 74 -0.84 -5.38 13.32
N GLN A 75 -1.50 -4.81 12.30
CA GLN A 75 -2.90 -5.12 11.97
C GLN A 75 -3.08 -6.58 11.55
N LEU A 76 -2.21 -7.10 10.68
CA LEU A 76 -2.24 -8.51 10.27
C LEU A 76 -2.14 -9.45 11.48
N LYS A 77 -1.20 -9.18 12.39
CA LYS A 77 -1.04 -9.99 13.60
C LYS A 77 -2.26 -9.92 14.53
N ALA A 78 -2.94 -8.78 14.61
CA ALA A 78 -4.18 -8.63 15.38
C ALA A 78 -5.32 -9.42 14.73
N GLN A 79 -5.47 -9.33 13.41
CA GLN A 79 -6.48 -10.08 12.67
C GLN A 79 -6.26 -11.60 12.74
N GLU A 80 -5.02 -12.08 12.64
CA GLU A 80 -4.73 -13.51 12.79
C GLU A 80 -5.14 -14.06 14.16
N LYS A 81 -4.95 -13.27 15.22
CA LYS A 81 -5.41 -13.63 16.57
C LYS A 81 -6.93 -13.71 16.64
N GLU A 82 -7.62 -12.76 16.03
CA GLU A 82 -9.09 -12.76 16.01
C GLU A 82 -9.64 -13.94 15.20
N ILE A 83 -9.07 -14.22 14.02
CA ILE A 83 -9.43 -15.41 13.23
C ILE A 83 -9.24 -16.68 14.06
N ARG A 84 -8.14 -16.79 14.80
CA ARG A 84 -7.90 -17.96 15.66
C ARG A 84 -8.93 -18.08 16.78
N ARG A 85 -9.33 -16.96 17.39
CA ARG A 85 -10.35 -16.94 18.43
C ARG A 85 -11.72 -17.35 17.87
N LEU A 86 -12.13 -16.74 16.77
CA LEU A 86 -13.41 -17.03 16.11
C LEU A 86 -13.48 -18.49 15.66
N LYS A 87 -12.38 -19.06 15.14
CA LYS A 87 -12.33 -20.49 14.80
C LYS A 87 -12.58 -21.37 16.03
N LYS A 88 -11.89 -21.10 17.15
CA LYS A 88 -12.12 -21.85 18.40
C LYS A 88 -13.55 -21.72 18.92
N GLU A 89 -14.14 -20.53 18.80
CA GLU A 89 -15.53 -20.32 19.21
C GLU A 89 -16.49 -21.10 18.31
N ASN A 90 -16.24 -21.12 17.00
CA ASN A 90 -17.05 -21.90 16.07
C ASN A 90 -16.91 -23.41 16.32
N ASP A 91 -15.70 -23.92 16.54
CA ASP A 91 -15.44 -25.32 16.88
C ASP A 91 -16.19 -25.71 18.17
N PHE A 92 -16.14 -24.86 19.20
CA PHE A 92 -16.88 -25.08 20.45
C PHE A 92 -18.40 -25.09 20.25
N LEU A 93 -18.93 -24.17 19.44
CA LEU A 93 -20.36 -24.12 19.12
C LEU A 93 -20.81 -25.35 18.31
N GLU A 94 -19.98 -25.81 17.37
CA GLU A 94 -20.23 -27.05 16.62
C GLU A 94 -20.28 -28.26 17.55
N GLU A 95 -19.30 -28.42 18.44
CA GLU A 95 -19.29 -29.51 19.44
C GLU A 95 -20.51 -29.46 20.37
N ALA A 96 -20.86 -28.28 20.88
CA ALA A 96 -22.04 -28.10 21.71
C ALA A 96 -23.32 -28.47 20.95
N SER A 97 -23.45 -28.01 19.70
CA SER A 97 -24.61 -28.31 18.86
C SER A 97 -24.77 -29.82 18.61
N ALA A 98 -23.66 -30.53 18.35
CA ALA A 98 -23.63 -31.97 18.16
C ALA A 98 -24.02 -32.71 19.45
N PHE A 99 -23.50 -32.27 20.60
CA PHE A 99 -23.85 -32.83 21.91
C PHE A 99 -25.35 -32.69 22.21
N PHE A 100 -25.92 -31.50 22.01
CA PHE A 100 -27.35 -31.27 22.23
C PHE A 100 -28.23 -32.05 21.25
N ALA A 101 -27.83 -32.19 19.98
CA ALA A 101 -28.54 -33.00 18.99
C ALA A 101 -28.55 -34.49 19.40
N ALA A 102 -27.42 -35.04 19.83
CA ALA A 102 -27.31 -36.42 20.29
C ALA A 102 -28.12 -36.69 21.58
N SER A 103 -28.15 -35.71 22.50
CA SER A 103 -28.98 -35.76 23.72
C SER A 103 -30.48 -35.93 23.40
N ARG A 104 -31.01 -35.17 22.43
CA ARG A 104 -32.42 -35.29 21.99
C ARG A 104 -32.74 -36.67 21.39
N LEU A 105 -31.80 -37.26 20.65
CA LEU A 105 -31.95 -38.61 20.08
C LEU A 105 -31.96 -39.71 21.16
N LYS A 106 -31.19 -39.56 22.24
CA LYS A 106 -31.22 -40.52 23.36
C LYS A 106 -32.53 -40.46 24.15
N SER A 107 -33.02 -39.26 24.44
CA SER A 107 -34.27 -39.07 25.21
C SER A 107 -35.51 -39.61 24.48
N THR A 108 -35.56 -39.50 23.15
CA THR A 108 -36.67 -40.03 22.34
C THR A 108 -36.66 -41.56 22.26
N LYS A 109 -35.49 -42.19 22.40
CA LYS A 109 -35.32 -43.66 22.35
C LYS A 109 -35.60 -44.38 23.68
N THR A 110 -35.58 -43.65 24.80
CA THR A 110 -35.97 -44.18 26.13
C THR A 110 -37.45 -43.97 26.47
N ASN A 111 -38.16 -43.13 25.73
CA ASN A 111 -39.59 -42.84 25.94
C ASN A 111 -40.50 -43.48 24.87
N ALA A 112 -39.94 -44.30 23.98
CA ALA A 112 -40.65 -45.11 22.98
C ALA A 112 -40.46 -46.59 23.31
#